data_AF-A0A1I1YBJ7-F1
#
_entry.id   AF-A0A1I1YBJ7-F1
#
_cell.length_a   1.000
_cell.length_b   1.000
_cell.length_c   1.000
_cell.angle_alpha   90.00
_cell.angle_beta   90.00
_cell.angle_gamma   90.00
#
_symmetry.space_group_name_H-M   'P 1'
#
loop_
_entity.id
_entity.type
_entity.pdbx_description
1 polymer ?
#
loop_
_entity_poly.entity_id
_entity_poly.type
_entity_poly.pdbx_seq_one_letter_code
_entity_poly.pdbx_strand_id
1 'polypeptide(L)' 'MPDVLALPLSEAVKMLQAAGWDYQVVRISSAYRHDNTDNCRMEEYVVRQQELADHRMLLSTIMKRRKEVLEHGL' A
#
# COMPACT_ATOMS: atom_id res chain seq x y z
N MET A 1 17.40 -2.17 6.72
CA MET A 1 16.16 -1.83 6.00
C MET A 1 14.98 -2.60 6.59
N PRO A 2 13.91 -1.95 7.10
CA PRO A 2 12.68 -2.63 7.50
C PRO A 2 11.96 -3.23 6.27
N ASP A 3 11.44 -4.45 6.42
CA ASP A 3 10.60 -5.09 5.40
C ASP A 3 9.14 -4.63 5.61
N VAL A 4 8.64 -3.89 4.63
CA VAL A 4 7.29 -3.34 4.60
C VAL A 4 6.54 -3.76 3.33
N LEU A 5 7.07 -4.76 2.62
CA LEU A 5 6.49 -5.28 1.40
C LEU A 5 5.16 -5.97 1.70
N ALA A 6 4.19 -5.80 0.80
CA ALA A 6 2.82 -6.33 0.92
C ALA A 6 2.04 -5.84 2.16
N LEU A 7 2.57 -4.89 2.93
CA LEU A 7 1.84 -4.24 4.00
C LEU A 7 0.94 -3.12 3.46
N PRO A 8 -0.17 -2.83 4.16
CA PRO A 8 -0.91 -1.59 3.96
C PRO A 8 0.03 -0.39 4.15
N LEU A 9 -0.12 0.64 3.33
CA LEU A 9 0.72 1.84 3.42
C LEU A 9 0.70 2.45 4.82
N SER A 10 -0.45 2.41 5.51
CA SER A 10 -0.60 2.88 6.89
C SER A 10 0.32 2.15 7.88
N GLU A 11 0.44 0.83 7.77
CA GLU A 11 1.30 0.01 8.63
C GLU A 11 2.78 0.16 8.23
N ALA A 12 3.07 0.19 6.93
CA ALA A 12 4.41 0.42 6.40
C ALA A 12 5.01 1.73 6.92
N VAL A 13 4.21 2.82 6.92
CA VAL A 13 4.63 4.13 7.42
C VAL A 13 4.94 4.09 8.91
N LYS A 14 4.09 3.45 9.73
CA LYS A 14 4.35 3.31 11.17
C LYS A 14 5.65 2.56 11.44
N MET A 15 5.91 1.48 10.71
CA MET A 15 7.14 0.72 10.83
C MET A 15 8.38 1.54 10.46
N LEU A 16 8.31 2.30 9.36
CA LEU A 16 9.40 3.16 8.91
C LEU A 16 9.68 4.28 9.91
N GLN A 17 8.64 4.94 10.41
CA GLN A 17 8.77 5.97 11.44
C GLN A 17 9.34 5.43 12.74
N ALA A 18 8.88 4.26 13.21
CA ALA A 18 9.41 3.62 14.40
C ALA A 18 10.88 3.21 14.25
N ALA A 19 11.30 2.85 13.03
CA ALA A 19 12.67 2.53 12.71
C ALA A 19 13.55 3.76 12.43
N GLY A 20 12.99 4.98 12.40
CA GLY A 20 13.71 6.21 12.08
C GLY A 20 14.11 6.37 10.61
N TRP A 21 13.36 5.74 9.69
CA TRP A 21 13.60 5.81 8.25
C TRP A 21 12.72 6.87 7.59
N ASP A 22 13.32 7.68 6.74
CA ASP A 22 12.61 8.54 5.81
C ASP A 22 12.01 7.70 4.67
N TYR A 23 10.91 8.18 4.08
CA TYR A 23 10.25 7.46 3.01
C TYR A 23 9.65 8.37 1.94
N GLN A 24 9.55 7.83 0.72
CA GLN A 24 8.94 8.45 -0.42
C GLN A 24 7.95 7.48 -1.05
N VAL A 25 6.71 7.91 -1.24
CA VAL A 25 5.64 7.06 -1.79
C VAL A 25 5.43 7.39 -3.27
N VAL A 26 5.52 6.36 -4.12
CA VAL A 26 5.18 6.42 -5.54
C VAL A 26 3.94 5.60 -5.77
N ARG A 27 2.83 6.27 -6.07
CA ARG A 27 1.57 5.61 -6.39
C ARG A 27 1.60 5.15 -7.84
N ILE A 28 1.60 3.84 -8.04
CA ILE A 28 1.46 3.24 -9.36
C ILE A 28 -0.03 3.21 -9.67
N SER A 29 -0.42 3.93 -10.73
CA SER A 29 -1.79 3.93 -11.25
C SER A 29 -2.10 2.52 -11.76
N SER A 30 -2.86 1.75 -10.97
CA SER A 30 -3.47 0.55 -11.49
C SER A 30 -4.68 0.97 -12.33
N ALA A 31 -4.78 0.46 -13.57
CA ALA A 31 -5.84 0.82 -14.53
C ALA A 31 -7.23 0.26 -14.14
N TYR A 32 -7.56 0.24 -12.84
CA TYR A 32 -8.88 -0.16 -12.38
C TYR A 32 -9.87 0.92 -12.78
N ARG A 33 -10.70 0.58 -13.77
CA ARG A 33 -11.82 1.40 -14.23
C ARG A 33 -12.66 1.84 -13.04
N HIS A 34 -12.95 3.14 -13.05
CA HIS A 34 -13.82 3.86 -12.14
C HIS A 34 -15.28 3.42 -12.37
N ASP A 35 -15.62 2.16 -12.12
CA ASP A 35 -16.96 1.64 -12.38
C ASP A 35 -17.45 0.90 -11.12
N ASN A 36 -18.48 1.48 -10.48
CA ASN A 36 -19.18 1.05 -9.26
C ASN A 36 -18.49 1.26 -7.91
N THR A 37 -18.72 2.46 -7.39
CA THR A 37 -18.49 2.93 -6.02
C THR A 37 -19.66 2.53 -5.09
N ASP A 38 -19.92 1.23 -4.94
CA ASP A 38 -20.86 0.75 -3.91
C ASP A 38 -20.15 -0.35 -3.10
N ASN A 39 -19.91 -0.07 -1.81
CA ASN A 39 -19.36 -0.99 -0.79
C ASN A 39 -17.98 -1.61 -1.02
N CYS A 40 -16.97 -0.84 -1.45
CA CYS A 40 -15.59 -1.33 -1.41
C CYS A 40 -14.62 -0.35 -0.77
N ARG A 41 -13.96 -0.81 0.30
CA ARG A 41 -12.82 -0.10 0.89
C ARG A 41 -11.63 -0.24 -0.05
N MET A 42 -11.20 0.91 -0.53
CA MET A 42 -9.95 1.05 -1.25
C MET A 42 -8.81 1.15 -0.23
N GLU A 43 -7.83 0.27 -0.33
CA GLU A 43 -6.66 0.29 0.56
C GLU A 43 -5.37 0.24 -0.27
N GLU A 44 -4.40 1.07 0.12
CA GLU A 44 -3.10 1.18 -0.53
C GLU A 44 -2.15 0.12 0.03
N TYR A 45 -1.53 -0.66 -0.84
CA TYR A 45 -0.55 -1.68 -0.46
C TYR A 45 0.80 -1.39 -1.10
N VAL A 46 1.87 -1.62 -0.34
CA VAL A 46 3.24 -1.56 -0.84
C VAL A 46 3.50 -2.79 -1.70
N VAL A 47 3.77 -2.59 -2.98
CA VAL A 47 4.10 -3.66 -3.94
C VAL A 47 5.58 -3.75 -4.26
N ARG A 48 6.32 -2.70 -3.95
CA ARG A 48 7.77 -2.66 -4.11
C ARG A 48 8.34 -1.72 -3.07
N GLN A 49 9.44 -2.13 -2.47
CA GLN A 49 10.29 -1.25 -1.68
C GLN A 49 11.69 -1.22 -2.28
N GLN A 50 12.33 -0.06 -2.22
CA GLN A 50 13.70 0.12 -2.67
C GLN A 50 14.42 1.07 -1.71
N GLU A 51 15.59 0.68 -1.24
CA GLU A 51 16.45 1.56 -0.45
C GLU A 51 17.03 2.67 -1.33
N LEU A 52 17.02 3.89 -0.82
CA LEU A 52 17.70 5.05 -1.39
C LEU A 52 18.87 5.45 -0.47
N ALA A 53 19.69 6.39 -0.92
CA ALA A 53 20.71 7.00 -0.05
C ALA A 53 20.07 7.71 1.16
N ASP A 54 20.88 7.96 2.19
CA ASP A 54 20.49 8.75 3.38
C ASP A 54 19.34 8.14 4.21
N HIS A 55 19.32 6.81 4.40
CA HIS A 55 18.28 6.11 5.18
C HIS A 55 16.84 6.40 4.69
N ARG A 56 16.71 6.66 3.39
CA ARG A 56 15.41 6.90 2.75
C ARG A 56 14.95 5.67 2.01
N MET A 57 13.65 5.40 2.03
CA MET A 57 13.04 4.28 1.32
C MET A 57 12.02 4.74 0.28
N LEU A 58 12.13 4.23 -0.94
CA LEU A 58 11.12 4.39 -1.97
C LEU A 58 10.09 3.26 -1.88
N LEU A 59 8.84 3.62 -1.60
CA LEU A 59 7.71 2.70 -1.55
C LEU A 59 6.87 2.89 -2.80
N SER A 60 6.75 1.85 -3.62
CA SER A 60 5.75 1.83 -4.68
C SER A 60 4.46 1.21 -4.17
N THR A 61 3.36 1.95 -4.27
CA THR A 61 2.05 1.49 -3.80
C THR A 61 1.08 1.31 -4.95
N ILE A 62 0.13 0.38 -4.79
CA ILE A 62 -1.04 0.28 -5.65
C ILE A 62 -2.31 0.38 -4.81
N MET A 63 -3.37 0.92 -5.41
CA MET A 63 -4.72 0.78 -4.88
C MET A 63 -5.19 -0.65 -5.12
N LYS A 64 -5.51 -1.38 -4.05
CA LYS A 64 -6.14 -2.70 -4.14
C LYS A 64 -7.57 -2.62 -3.62
N ARG A 65 -8.53 -3.09 -4.42
CA ARG A 65 -9.90 -3.32 -3.97
C ARG A 65 -9.91 -4.60 -3.13
N ARG A 66 -10.10 -4.48 -1.81
CA ARG A 66 -10.49 -5.65 -1.02
C ARG A 66 -12.00 -5.81 -1.18
N LYS A 67 -12.41 -6.79 -1.96
CA LYS A 67 -13.80 -7.27 -1.94
C LYS A 67 -13.97 -7.96 -0.60
N GLU A 68 -14.75 -7.38 0.30
CA GLU A 68 -15.29 -8.16 1.42
C GLU A 68 -16.14 -9.26 0.77
N VAL A 69 -15.70 -10.51 0.95
CA VAL A 69 -16.56 -11.65 0.62
C VAL A 69 -17.74 -11.56 1.58
N LEU A 70 -18.90 -11.15 1.09
CA LEU A 70 -20.15 -11.36 1.81
C LEU A 70 -20.20 -12.88 2.08
N GLU A 71 -20.22 -13.28 3.36
CA GLU A 71 -20.24 -14.69 3.81
C GLU A 71 -21.47 -15.47 3.32
N HIS A 72 -22.37 -14.82 2.59
CA HIS A 72 -23.53 -15.43 1.96
C HIS A 72 -23.32 -15.47 0.44
N GLY A 73 -22.65 -16.55 -0.01
CA GLY A 73 -22.79 -17.02 -1.38
C GLY A 73 -24.26 -17.37 -1.63
N LEU A 74 -24.82 -16.76 -2.68
CA LEU A 74 -26.14 -17.10 -3.23
C LEU A 74 -26.17 -18.56 -3.72
#